data_AF-A0A2D7TYK0-F1
#
_entry.id   AF-A0A2D7TYK0-F1
#
_cell.length_a   1.000
_cell.length_b   1.000
_cell.length_c   1.000
_cell.angle_alpha   90.00
_cell.angle_beta   90.00
_cell.angle_gamma   90.00
#
_symmetry.space_group_name_H-M   'P 1'
#
loop_
_entity.id
_entity.type
_entity.pdbx_description
1 polymer ?
#
loop_
_entity_poly.entity_id
_entity_poly.type
_entity_poly.pdbx_seq_one_letter_code
_entity_poly.pdbx_strand_id
1 'polypeptide(L)'
;MTDLMSKLEIARVIEAFIFASVKPVSSQELAPYIGEFDVDEIIELIQHRYSDASGVELQKLGGNHYAFRTHRDVAARLNIERPVERPLSRAAMEVLSIIAYHQPITRAEIEEIRGISLSRGTIDILLELDWIKPRGRRRTPGRPLTWGTTTNFLDYFGLQELNDLPGMDELKSAGLLRKGQSIGGLGEQELSPDTLDAIDSQNIDAQDGALLFEEDEIDLKAQNLSNDWDELEEVYESEHKEV
;
A
#
# COMPACT_ATOMS: atom_id res chain seq x y z
N MET A 1 -17.16 -39.46 -14.37
CA MET A 1 -18.31 -38.70 -14.90
C MET A 1 -18.39 -37.48 -14.00
N THR A 2 -17.59 -36.46 -14.32
CA THR A 2 -17.56 -35.20 -13.56
C THR A 2 -18.93 -34.58 -13.73
N ASP A 3 -19.65 -34.43 -12.63
CA ASP A 3 -20.91 -33.70 -12.61
C ASP A 3 -20.60 -32.30 -13.16
N LEU A 4 -21.19 -31.97 -14.31
CA LEU A 4 -20.95 -30.68 -14.96
C LEU A 4 -21.69 -29.64 -14.11
N MET A 5 -21.03 -29.11 -13.10
CA MET A 5 -21.61 -28.06 -12.27
C MET A 5 -21.99 -26.89 -13.15
N SER A 6 -23.23 -26.44 -13.00
CA SER A 6 -23.71 -25.24 -13.68
C SER A 6 -22.92 -24.00 -13.22
N LYS A 7 -22.88 -22.96 -14.07
CA LYS A 7 -22.27 -21.66 -13.71
C LYS A 7 -22.76 -21.14 -12.36
N LEU A 8 -24.04 -21.37 -12.04
CA LEU A 8 -24.64 -20.93 -10.79
C LEU A 8 -24.14 -21.72 -9.58
N GLU A 9 -23.91 -23.02 -9.71
CA GLU A 9 -23.34 -23.85 -8.64
C GLU A 9 -21.90 -23.45 -8.36
N ILE A 10 -21.11 -23.23 -9.42
CA ILE A 10 -19.73 -22.74 -9.31
C ILE A 10 -19.69 -21.36 -8.66
N ALA A 11 -20.55 -20.43 -9.08
CA ALA A 11 -20.65 -19.10 -8.47
C ALA A 11 -20.92 -19.15 -6.96
N ARG A 12 -21.72 -20.12 -6.49
CA ARG A 12 -21.97 -20.31 -5.05
C ARG A 12 -20.75 -20.83 -4.30
N VAL A 13 -19.98 -21.72 -4.91
CA VAL A 13 -18.72 -22.24 -4.34
C VAL A 13 -17.69 -21.12 -4.24
N ILE A 14 -17.51 -20.36 -5.32
CA ILE A 14 -16.58 -19.23 -5.38
C ILE A 14 -16.97 -18.13 -4.40
N GLU A 15 -18.25 -17.76 -4.33
CA GLU A 15 -18.76 -16.83 -3.32
C GLU A 15 -18.39 -17.29 -1.91
N ALA A 16 -18.71 -18.55 -1.57
CA ALA A 16 -18.44 -19.07 -0.24
C ALA A 16 -16.93 -19.10 0.07
N PHE A 17 -16.10 -19.41 -0.93
CA PHE A 17 -14.65 -19.38 -0.80
C PHE A 17 -14.15 -17.96 -0.49
N ILE A 18 -14.53 -16.97 -1.32
CA ILE A 18 -14.11 -15.57 -1.13
C ILE A 18 -14.65 -15.01 0.20
N PHE A 19 -15.88 -15.37 0.58
CA PHE A 19 -16.47 -14.94 1.84
C PHE A 19 -15.76 -15.51 3.07
N ALA A 20 -15.28 -16.76 3.00
CA ALA A 20 -14.55 -17.41 4.08
C ALA A 20 -13.08 -16.95 4.19
N SER A 21 -12.55 -16.32 3.15
CA SER A 21 -11.16 -15.87 3.11
C SER A 21 -10.92 -14.60 3.92
N VAL A 22 -9.82 -14.58 4.66
CA VAL A 22 -9.38 -13.41 5.44
C VAL A 22 -8.67 -12.38 4.56
N LYS A 23 -7.99 -12.84 3.51
CA LYS A 23 -7.24 -12.01 2.55
C LYS A 23 -7.93 -12.01 1.18
N PRO A 24 -7.69 -11.00 0.32
CA PRO A 24 -8.11 -11.04 -1.07
C PRO A 24 -7.64 -12.31 -1.76
N VAL A 25 -8.53 -12.96 -2.51
CA VAL A 25 -8.27 -14.24 -3.17
C VAL A 25 -7.89 -14.00 -4.62
N SER A 26 -6.76 -14.56 -5.05
CA SER A 26 -6.31 -14.46 -6.43
C SER A 26 -7.12 -15.33 -7.40
N SER A 27 -7.16 -14.95 -8.67
CA SER A 27 -7.78 -15.77 -9.73
C SER A 27 -7.13 -17.16 -9.86
N GLN A 28 -5.87 -17.30 -9.45
CA GLN A 28 -5.13 -18.57 -9.45
C GLN A 28 -5.67 -19.52 -8.36
N GLU A 29 -5.97 -19.00 -7.17
CA GLU A 29 -6.59 -19.77 -6.09
C GLU A 29 -8.02 -20.21 -6.43
N LEU A 30 -8.73 -19.42 -7.25
CA LEU A 30 -10.09 -19.76 -7.71
C LEU A 30 -10.09 -20.78 -8.86
N ALA A 31 -9.00 -20.88 -9.63
CA ALA A 31 -8.92 -21.70 -10.84
C ALA A 31 -9.35 -23.18 -10.65
N PRO A 32 -9.03 -23.87 -9.53
CA PRO A 32 -9.46 -25.25 -9.31
C PRO A 32 -10.98 -25.44 -9.24
N TYR A 33 -11.74 -24.40 -8.93
CA TYR A 33 -13.18 -24.46 -8.71
C TYR A 33 -13.99 -23.98 -9.92
N ILE A 34 -13.37 -23.27 -10.87
CA ILE A 34 -14.05 -22.60 -11.98
C ILE A 34 -14.37 -23.56 -13.14
N GLY A 35 -13.62 -24.65 -13.27
CA GLY A 35 -13.82 -25.63 -14.34
C GLY A 35 -13.47 -25.05 -15.72
N GLU A 36 -14.43 -25.05 -16.64
CA GLU A 36 -14.26 -24.58 -18.04
C GLU A 36 -14.70 -23.13 -18.28
N PHE A 37 -15.20 -22.44 -17.26
CA PHE A 37 -15.74 -21.09 -17.38
C PHE A 37 -14.66 -20.02 -17.21
N ASP A 38 -15.00 -18.78 -17.59
CA ASP A 38 -14.15 -17.62 -17.30
C ASP A 38 -14.36 -17.18 -15.84
N VAL A 39 -13.28 -16.84 -15.14
CA VAL A 39 -13.32 -16.27 -13.79
C VAL A 39 -14.17 -15.02 -13.78
N ASP A 40 -13.97 -14.13 -14.75
CA ASP A 40 -14.66 -12.83 -14.78
C ASP A 40 -16.17 -13.03 -14.96
N GLU A 41 -16.58 -14.01 -15.78
CA GLU A 41 -18.01 -14.34 -15.94
C GLU A 41 -18.64 -14.86 -14.64
N ILE A 42 -17.93 -15.71 -13.90
CA ILE A 42 -18.43 -16.21 -12.61
C ILE A 42 -18.50 -15.09 -11.57
N ILE A 43 -17.52 -14.20 -11.55
CA ILE A 43 -17.48 -13.04 -10.63
C ILE A 43 -18.62 -12.06 -10.93
N GLU A 44 -18.91 -11.78 -12.21
CA GLU A 44 -20.06 -10.95 -12.61
C GLU A 44 -21.38 -11.52 -12.11
N LEU A 45 -21.58 -12.84 -12.22
CA LEU A 45 -22.78 -13.51 -11.68
C LEU A 45 -22.90 -13.33 -10.16
N ILE A 46 -21.77 -13.36 -9.44
CA ILE A 46 -21.75 -13.14 -8.00
C ILE A 46 -22.12 -11.69 -7.69
N GLN A 47 -21.47 -10.73 -8.36
CA GLN A 47 -21.70 -9.29 -8.21
C GLN A 47 -23.17 -8.92 -8.46
N HIS A 48 -23.80 -9.47 -9.50
CA HIS A 48 -25.22 -9.20 -9.80
C HIS A 48 -26.20 -9.58 -8.68
N ARG A 49 -25.82 -10.46 -7.74
CA ARG A 49 -26.67 -10.81 -6.59
C ARG A 49 -26.56 -9.79 -5.46
N TYR A 50 -25.49 -8.99 -5.43
CA TYR A 50 -25.30 -7.91 -4.47
C TYR A 50 -25.69 -6.58 -5.13
N SER A 51 -26.97 -6.24 -5.04
CA SER A 51 -27.50 -4.94 -5.50
C SER A 51 -27.09 -3.80 -4.58
N ASP A 52 -27.35 -2.55 -4.98
CA ASP A 52 -27.18 -1.33 -4.15
C ASP A 52 -27.88 -1.37 -2.77
N ALA A 53 -28.84 -2.27 -2.57
CA ALA A 53 -29.49 -2.49 -1.27
C ALA A 53 -28.67 -3.40 -0.31
N SER A 54 -27.58 -4.01 -0.78
CA SER A 54 -26.69 -4.84 0.01
C SER A 54 -25.66 -3.99 0.75
N GLY A 55 -25.43 -4.26 2.03
CA GLY A 55 -24.36 -3.61 2.79
C GLY A 55 -22.95 -4.12 2.45
N VAL A 56 -22.84 -5.11 1.57
CA VAL A 56 -21.58 -5.70 1.09
C VAL A 56 -21.56 -5.80 -0.42
N GLU A 57 -20.37 -5.70 -0.98
CA GLU A 57 -20.10 -5.83 -2.41
C GLU A 57 -18.87 -6.71 -2.66
N LEU A 58 -18.81 -7.34 -3.83
CA LEU A 58 -17.62 -8.08 -4.27
C LEU A 58 -16.76 -7.18 -5.16
N GLN A 59 -15.55 -6.87 -4.70
CA GLN A 59 -14.62 -5.98 -5.38
C GLN A 59 -13.46 -6.76 -6.00
N LYS A 60 -12.98 -6.29 -7.16
CA LYS A 60 -11.76 -6.75 -7.82
C LYS A 60 -10.60 -5.83 -7.44
N LEU A 61 -9.47 -6.39 -6.99
CA LEU A 61 -8.27 -5.69 -6.55
C LEU A 61 -7.05 -6.16 -7.36
N GLY A 62 -6.15 -5.23 -7.69
CA GLY A 62 -4.93 -5.52 -8.45
C GLY A 62 -5.17 -6.17 -9.81
N GLY A 63 -6.38 -6.05 -10.37
CA GLY A 63 -6.78 -6.66 -11.64
C GLY A 63 -7.03 -8.17 -11.61
N ASN A 64 -6.73 -8.91 -10.54
CA ASN A 64 -6.93 -10.37 -10.49
C ASN A 64 -7.18 -10.95 -9.09
N HIS A 65 -7.35 -10.13 -8.06
CA HIS A 65 -7.76 -10.56 -6.72
C HIS A 65 -9.19 -10.13 -6.45
N TYR A 66 -9.89 -10.86 -5.58
CA TYR A 66 -11.30 -10.67 -5.28
C TYR A 66 -11.54 -10.72 -3.78
N ALA A 67 -12.35 -9.80 -3.27
CA ALA A 67 -12.71 -9.78 -1.85
C ALA A 67 -14.08 -9.14 -1.61
N PHE A 68 -14.78 -9.60 -0.58
CA PHE A 68 -15.98 -8.92 -0.10
C PHE A 68 -15.62 -7.69 0.73
N ARG A 69 -16.25 -6.56 0.43
CA ARG A 69 -16.05 -5.29 1.13
C ARG A 69 -17.39 -4.72 1.57
N THR A 70 -17.38 -3.89 2.60
CA THR A 70 -18.60 -3.17 3.01
C THR A 70 -18.88 -2.07 2.02
N HIS A 71 -20.13 -1.96 1.59
CA HIS A 71 -20.55 -0.91 0.69
C HIS A 71 -20.33 0.47 1.34
N ARG A 72 -19.93 1.45 0.52
CA ARG A 72 -19.42 2.76 1.00
C ARG A 72 -20.43 3.53 1.87
N ASP A 73 -21.72 3.38 1.60
CA ASP A 73 -22.80 4.06 2.33
C ASP A 73 -22.94 3.59 3.79
N VAL A 74 -22.66 2.30 4.05
CA VAL A 74 -22.71 1.70 5.40
C VAL A 74 -21.34 1.76 6.06
N ALA A 75 -20.25 1.70 5.30
CA ALA A 75 -18.88 1.67 5.83
C ALA A 75 -18.59 2.82 6.84
N ALA A 76 -19.07 4.04 6.55
CA ALA A 76 -18.89 5.19 7.43
C ALA A 76 -19.53 5.00 8.83
N ARG A 77 -20.60 4.21 8.94
CA ARG A 77 -21.26 3.88 10.20
C ARG A 77 -20.61 2.72 10.95
N LEU A 78 -19.75 1.96 10.27
CA LEU A 78 -19.03 0.83 10.82
C LEU A 78 -17.62 1.20 11.29
N ASN A 79 -17.25 2.48 11.21
CA ASN A 79 -15.95 2.96 11.68
C ASN A 79 -15.87 2.86 13.21
N ILE A 80 -15.46 1.69 13.69
CA ILE A 80 -15.09 1.48 15.08
C ILE A 80 -13.70 2.08 15.23
N GLU A 81 -13.58 3.15 16.02
CA GLU A 81 -12.28 3.71 16.40
C GLU A 81 -11.46 2.60 17.07
N ARG A 82 -10.61 1.95 16.29
CA ARG A 82 -9.60 1.04 16.81
C ARG A 82 -8.32 1.85 16.97
N PRO A 83 -7.72 1.89 18.17
CA PRO A 83 -6.40 2.45 18.32
C PRO A 83 -5.45 1.68 17.39
N VAL A 84 -4.90 2.36 16.40
CA VAL A 84 -3.82 1.81 15.58
C VAL A 84 -2.61 1.74 16.51
N GLU A 85 -2.22 0.53 16.92
CA GLU A 85 -1.19 0.35 17.94
C GLU A 85 0.14 1.02 17.57
N ARG A 86 0.41 1.18 16.25
CA ARG A 86 1.56 1.92 15.71
C ARG A 86 1.22 2.55 14.36
N PRO A 87 0.80 3.84 14.30
CA PRO A 87 0.62 4.51 13.02
C PRO A 87 1.96 4.69 12.31
N LEU A 88 1.98 4.57 10.98
CA LEU A 88 3.17 4.91 10.21
C LEU A 88 3.57 6.36 10.48
N SER A 89 4.88 6.59 10.63
CA SER A 89 5.42 7.93 10.72
C SER A 89 5.12 8.71 9.43
N ARG A 90 5.09 10.06 9.54
CA ARG A 90 4.92 10.92 8.35
C ARG A 90 5.98 10.64 7.28
N ALA A 91 7.22 10.37 7.69
CA ALA A 91 8.31 10.04 6.78
C ALA A 91 8.07 8.72 6.03
N ALA A 92 7.58 7.69 6.73
CA ALA A 92 7.27 6.41 6.09
C ALA A 92 6.08 6.52 5.12
N MET A 93 5.06 7.30 5.48
CA MET A 93 3.91 7.58 4.61
C MET A 93 4.31 8.36 3.35
N GLU A 94 5.24 9.31 3.47
CA GLU A 94 5.81 10.05 2.34
C GLU A 94 6.54 9.10 1.38
N VAL A 95 7.38 8.21 1.91
CA VAL A 95 8.12 7.22 1.12
C VAL A 95 7.17 6.25 0.41
N LEU A 96 6.16 5.74 1.12
CA LEU A 96 5.13 4.89 0.54
C LEU A 96 4.40 5.60 -0.60
N SER A 97 4.06 6.88 -0.43
CA SER A 97 3.40 7.69 -1.45
C SER A 97 4.29 7.81 -2.69
N ILE A 98 5.58 8.11 -2.51
CA ILE A 98 6.53 8.19 -3.63
C ILE A 98 6.61 6.85 -4.38
N ILE A 99 6.68 5.72 -3.66
CA ILE A 99 6.66 4.39 -4.28
C ILE A 99 5.37 4.17 -5.06
N ALA A 100 4.21 4.48 -4.47
CA ALA A 100 2.92 4.28 -5.11
C ALA A 100 2.78 5.03 -6.45
N TYR A 101 3.20 6.31 -6.49
CA TYR A 101 3.09 7.15 -7.68
C TYR A 101 4.23 6.99 -8.70
N HIS A 102 5.42 6.52 -8.30
CA HIS A 102 6.60 6.47 -9.17
C HIS A 102 7.16 5.06 -9.42
N GLN A 103 6.50 4.01 -8.93
CA GLN A 103 6.94 2.64 -9.20
C GLN A 103 7.02 2.31 -10.71
N PRO A 104 7.98 1.48 -11.15
CA PRO A 104 9.05 0.86 -10.35
C PRO A 104 10.19 1.84 -10.02
N ILE A 105 10.47 2.07 -8.74
CA ILE A 105 11.42 3.11 -8.28
C ILE A 105 12.56 2.54 -7.42
N THR A 106 13.76 3.08 -7.56
CA THR A 106 14.94 2.69 -6.76
C THR A 106 15.06 3.51 -5.48
N ARG A 107 15.84 3.01 -4.51
CA ARG A 107 16.15 3.76 -3.27
C ARG A 107 16.71 5.16 -3.55
N ALA A 108 17.67 5.25 -4.48
CA ALA A 108 18.32 6.51 -4.81
C ALA A 108 17.33 7.53 -5.41
N GLU A 109 16.43 7.09 -6.30
CA GLU A 109 15.38 7.93 -6.87
C GLU A 109 14.40 8.42 -5.79
N ILE A 110 14.08 7.59 -4.78
CA ILE A 110 13.25 8.01 -3.64
C ILE A 110 13.97 9.11 -2.84
N GLU A 111 15.25 8.93 -2.52
CA GLU A 111 16.05 9.92 -1.77
C GLU A 111 16.18 11.23 -2.55
N GLU A 112 16.34 11.16 -3.87
CA GLU A 112 16.37 12.31 -4.77
C GLU A 112 15.06 13.10 -4.74
N ILE A 113 13.91 12.42 -4.86
CA ILE A 113 12.59 13.07 -4.81
C ILE A 113 12.34 13.74 -3.45
N ARG A 114 12.78 13.12 -2.35
CA ARG A 114 12.62 13.64 -0.99
C ARG A 114 13.62 14.74 -0.63
N GLY A 115 14.77 14.80 -1.32
CA GLY A 115 15.87 15.71 -1.01
C GLY A 115 16.66 15.35 0.26
N ILE A 116 16.35 14.22 0.91
CA ILE A 116 17.05 13.73 2.11
C ILE A 116 17.16 12.20 2.08
N SER A 117 18.20 11.67 2.75
CA SER A 117 18.41 10.23 2.86
C SER A 117 17.28 9.51 3.59
N LEU A 118 17.01 8.27 3.19
CA LEU A 118 16.05 7.40 3.86
C LEU A 118 16.64 6.87 5.17
N SER A 119 15.84 6.84 6.23
CA SER A 119 16.23 6.14 7.46
C SER A 119 16.36 4.64 7.18
N ARG A 120 17.28 3.96 7.88
CA ARG A 120 17.66 2.57 7.58
C ARG A 120 16.48 1.60 7.58
N GLY A 121 15.47 1.81 8.43
CA GLY A 121 14.31 0.90 8.57
C GLY A 121 13.02 1.30 7.85
N THR A 122 12.99 2.39 7.06
CA THR A 122 11.70 2.82 6.44
C THR A 122 11.20 1.79 5.43
N ILE A 123 12.08 1.26 4.58
CA ILE A 123 11.72 0.23 3.60
C ILE A 123 11.35 -1.08 4.30
N ASP A 124 12.10 -1.46 5.34
CA ASP A 124 11.86 -2.68 6.11
C ASP A 124 10.46 -2.69 6.74
N ILE A 125 10.04 -1.56 7.35
CA ILE A 125 8.69 -1.43 7.92
C ILE A 125 7.62 -1.58 6.82
N LEU A 126 7.84 -0.99 5.64
CA LEU A 126 6.87 -1.10 4.53
C LEU A 126 6.81 -2.51 3.93
N LEU A 127 7.92 -3.26 3.98
CA LEU A 127 7.98 -4.68 3.62
C LEU A 127 7.30 -5.56 4.67
N GLU A 128 7.52 -5.30 5.96
CA GLU A 128 6.90 -6.03 7.07
C GLU A 128 5.37 -5.88 7.05
N LEU A 129 4.87 -4.70 6.66
CA LEU A 129 3.44 -4.46 6.44
C LEU A 129 2.91 -5.09 5.14
N ASP A 130 3.79 -5.70 4.33
CA ASP A 130 3.51 -6.21 2.99
C ASP A 130 2.82 -5.17 2.10
N TRP A 131 3.22 -3.90 2.18
CA TRP A 131 2.66 -2.82 1.35
C TRP A 131 3.51 -2.52 0.13
N ILE A 132 4.79 -2.86 0.19
CA ILE A 132 5.71 -2.78 -0.94
C ILE A 132 6.38 -4.13 -1.16
N LYS A 133 6.93 -4.31 -2.35
CA LYS A 133 7.73 -5.49 -2.73
C LYS A 133 8.79 -5.14 -3.77
N PRO A 134 9.84 -5.96 -3.92
CA PRO A 134 10.76 -5.87 -5.04
C PRO A 134 10.03 -6.01 -6.38
N ARG A 135 10.42 -5.21 -7.38
CA ARG A 135 9.87 -5.20 -8.74
C ARG A 135 10.97 -5.35 -9.81
N GLY A 136 12.00 -6.14 -9.48
CA GLY A 136 13.16 -6.38 -10.31
C GLY A 136 14.24 -5.31 -10.19
N ARG A 137 15.22 -5.34 -11.08
CA ARG A 137 16.41 -4.47 -11.03
C ARG A 137 16.50 -3.54 -12.23
N ARG A 138 16.91 -2.29 -12.00
CA ARG A 138 17.09 -1.29 -13.06
C ARG A 138 18.29 -1.64 -13.94
N ARG A 139 18.20 -1.37 -15.25
CA ARG A 139 19.28 -1.59 -16.23
C ARG A 139 20.27 -0.42 -16.28
N THR A 140 20.77 -0.02 -15.12
CA THR A 140 21.75 1.06 -14.93
C THR A 140 22.99 0.51 -14.20
N PRO A 141 24.13 1.23 -14.18
CA PRO A 141 25.30 0.80 -13.40
C PRO A 141 24.92 0.52 -11.93
N GLY A 142 25.43 -0.60 -11.39
CA GLY A 142 25.08 -1.09 -10.04
C GLY A 142 23.79 -1.91 -9.97
N ARG A 143 22.97 -1.92 -11.03
CA ARG A 143 21.70 -2.68 -11.13
C ARG A 143 20.85 -2.63 -9.85
N PRO A 144 20.51 -1.42 -9.37
CA PRO A 144 19.80 -1.27 -8.11
C PRO A 144 18.41 -1.93 -8.16
N LEU A 145 17.99 -2.45 -7.02
CA LEU A 145 16.65 -2.99 -6.82
C LEU A 145 15.59 -1.89 -6.98
N THR A 146 14.47 -2.24 -7.58
CA THR A 146 13.31 -1.36 -7.71
C THR A 146 12.17 -1.86 -6.85
N TRP A 147 11.35 -0.95 -6.37
CA TRP A 147 10.23 -1.18 -5.47
C TRP A 147 8.92 -0.87 -6.17
N GLY A 148 7.87 -1.58 -5.79
CA GLY A 148 6.49 -1.31 -6.15
C GLY A 148 5.53 -1.71 -5.05
N THR A 149 4.27 -1.34 -5.17
CA THR A 149 3.24 -1.69 -4.18
C THR A 149 2.71 -3.11 -4.38
N THR A 150 2.07 -3.65 -3.34
CA THR A 150 1.47 -4.99 -3.33
C THR A 150 -0.05 -4.93 -3.49
N THR A 151 -0.68 -6.10 -3.53
CA THR A 151 -2.15 -6.21 -3.44
C THR A 151 -2.66 -5.79 -2.06
N ASN A 152 -1.92 -6.07 -0.97
CA ASN A 152 -2.32 -5.63 0.37
C ASN A 152 -2.31 -4.11 0.50
N PHE A 153 -1.42 -3.40 -0.21
CA PHE A 153 -1.51 -1.94 -0.31
C PHE A 153 -2.85 -1.52 -0.94
N LEU A 154 -3.19 -2.09 -2.11
CA LEU A 154 -4.46 -1.78 -2.78
C LEU A 154 -5.65 -2.09 -1.87
N ASP A 155 -5.60 -3.21 -1.16
CA ASP A 155 -6.63 -3.63 -0.23
C ASP A 155 -6.80 -2.66 0.95
N TYR A 156 -5.68 -2.30 1.59
CA TYR A 156 -5.68 -1.38 2.71
C TYR A 156 -6.24 -0.01 2.33
N PHE A 157 -5.92 0.49 1.13
CA PHE A 157 -6.42 1.76 0.62
C PHE A 157 -7.75 1.66 -0.14
N GLY A 158 -8.33 0.46 -0.28
CA GLY A 158 -9.60 0.22 -0.95
C GLY A 158 -9.60 0.50 -2.46
N LEU A 159 -8.45 0.32 -3.12
CA LEU A 159 -8.23 0.61 -4.54
C LEU A 159 -8.42 -0.67 -5.38
N GLN A 160 -9.02 -0.55 -6.57
CA GLN A 160 -9.07 -1.66 -7.52
C GLN A 160 -7.75 -1.76 -8.29
N GLU A 161 -7.20 -0.63 -8.70
CA GLU A 161 -5.92 -0.54 -9.38
C GLU A 161 -5.14 0.71 -8.99
N LEU A 162 -3.88 0.79 -9.40
CA LEU A 162 -3.02 1.93 -9.07
C LEU A 162 -3.46 3.23 -9.74
N ASN A 163 -4.19 3.16 -10.85
CA ASN A 163 -4.72 4.35 -11.51
C ASN A 163 -5.88 4.98 -10.73
N ASP A 164 -6.45 4.28 -9.75
CA ASP A 164 -7.47 4.83 -8.85
C ASP A 164 -6.86 5.80 -7.83
N LEU A 165 -5.53 5.90 -7.76
CA LEU A 165 -4.86 6.90 -6.93
C LEU A 165 -5.19 8.31 -7.45
N PRO A 166 -5.51 9.26 -6.54
CA PRO A 166 -5.84 10.62 -6.93
C PRO A 166 -4.78 11.25 -7.84
N GLY A 167 -5.22 11.85 -8.95
CA GLY A 167 -4.31 12.58 -9.82
C GLY A 167 -3.66 13.77 -9.10
N MET A 168 -2.47 14.19 -9.54
CA MET A 168 -1.79 15.38 -9.01
C MET A 168 -2.70 16.63 -9.02
N ASP A 169 -3.56 16.77 -10.03
CA ASP A 169 -4.48 17.90 -10.14
C ASP A 169 -5.71 17.77 -9.23
N GLU A 170 -6.16 16.55 -8.94
CA GLU A 170 -7.20 16.28 -7.96
C GLU A 170 -6.71 16.59 -6.53
N LEU A 171 -5.47 16.22 -6.21
CA LEU A 171 -4.81 16.56 -4.95
C LEU A 171 -4.66 18.07 -4.74
N LYS A 172 -4.37 18.83 -5.82
CA LYS A 172 -4.33 20.31 -5.78
C LYS A 172 -5.72 20.89 -5.56
N SER A 173 -6.72 20.35 -6.26
CA SER A 173 -8.12 20.82 -6.17
C SER A 173 -8.76 20.53 -4.80
N ALA A 174 -8.36 19.43 -4.15
CA ALA A 174 -8.77 19.06 -2.80
C ALA A 174 -8.08 19.89 -1.70
N GLY A 175 -7.17 20.81 -2.05
CA GLY A 175 -6.41 21.62 -1.10
C GLY A 175 -5.41 20.83 -0.26
N LEU A 176 -5.12 19.58 -0.65
CA LEU A 176 -4.20 18.68 0.05
C LEU A 176 -2.72 18.99 -0.26
N LEU A 177 -2.46 19.70 -1.35
CA LEU A 177 -1.14 20.21 -1.70
C LEU A 177 -1.01 21.68 -1.28
N ARG A 178 -0.15 21.96 -0.28
CA ARG A 178 0.19 23.35 0.06
C ARG A 178 1.06 23.96 -1.04
N LYS A 179 0.76 25.19 -1.43
CA LYS A 179 1.51 25.98 -2.44
C LYS A 179 2.98 26.04 -2.03
N GLY A 180 3.84 25.25 -2.69
CA GLY A 180 5.28 25.12 -2.40
C GLY A 180 5.78 23.69 -2.18
N GLN A 181 4.90 22.70 -1.97
CA GLN A 181 5.28 21.28 -2.00
C GLN A 181 5.05 20.69 -3.39
N SER A 182 6.06 20.76 -4.24
CA SER A 182 6.18 19.87 -5.39
C SER A 182 6.74 18.54 -4.91
N ILE A 183 6.02 17.43 -5.10
CA ILE A 183 6.63 16.09 -5.08
C ILE A 183 7.54 16.04 -6.31
N GLY A 184 8.85 16.23 -6.12
CA GLY A 184 9.81 16.43 -7.21
C GLY A 184 10.18 17.91 -7.36
N GLY A 185 11.10 18.36 -6.51
CA GLY A 185 11.72 19.68 -6.62
C GLY A 185 12.70 19.73 -7.80
N LEU A 186 12.20 20.04 -8.99
CA LEU A 186 13.00 20.60 -10.08
C LEU A 186 12.38 21.94 -10.47
N GLY A 187 12.82 22.97 -9.76
CA GLY A 187 12.52 24.37 -10.05
C GLY A 187 13.51 25.22 -9.27
N GLU A 188 14.49 25.77 -9.97
CA GLU A 188 15.49 26.69 -9.45
C GLU A 188 14.83 27.76 -8.59
N GLN A 189 15.19 27.83 -7.31
CA GLN A 189 14.81 28.94 -6.46
C GLN A 189 16.07 29.50 -5.81
N GLU A 190 16.51 30.65 -6.35
CA GLU A 190 17.43 31.54 -5.66
C GLU A 190 16.84 31.87 -4.27
N LEU A 191 17.53 31.44 -3.21
CA LEU A 191 17.17 31.77 -1.84
C LEU A 191 17.68 33.18 -1.53
N SER A 192 16.77 34.14 -1.37
CA SER A 192 17.10 35.44 -0.77
C SER A 192 17.25 35.30 0.76
N PRO A 193 18.27 35.94 1.38
CA PRO A 193 18.58 35.81 2.81
C PRO A 193 17.45 36.16 3.79
N ASP A 194 16.43 36.92 3.35
CA ASP A 194 15.39 37.48 4.22
C ASP A 194 14.30 36.47 4.65
N THR A 195 14.36 35.22 4.21
CA THR A 195 13.29 34.23 4.49
C THR A 195 13.52 33.40 5.76
N LEU A 196 14.67 33.54 6.42
CA LEU A 196 15.03 32.73 7.60
C LEU A 196 14.46 33.27 8.93
N ASP A 197 14.02 34.53 8.99
CA ASP A 197 13.61 35.19 10.24
C ASP A 197 12.10 35.12 10.56
N ALA A 198 11.27 34.52 9.69
CA ALA A 198 9.81 34.59 9.85
C ALA A 198 9.13 33.30 10.38
N ILE A 199 9.89 32.24 10.71
CA ILE A 199 9.30 30.94 11.10
C ILE A 199 9.29 30.75 12.64
N ASP A 200 9.97 31.59 13.42
CA ASP A 200 10.17 31.37 14.87
C ASP A 200 9.21 32.14 15.79
N SER A 201 7.96 32.42 15.36
CA SER A 201 7.06 33.23 16.20
C SER A 201 5.58 32.94 16.03
N GLN A 202 5.14 31.68 16.10
CA GLN A 202 3.78 31.38 16.57
C GLN A 202 3.77 30.13 17.47
N ASN A 203 3.93 30.43 18.76
CA ASN A 203 3.63 29.60 19.90
C ASN A 203 2.13 29.22 19.88
N ILE A 204 1.80 27.93 19.91
CA ILE A 204 0.52 27.43 20.42
C ILE A 204 0.86 26.62 21.67
N ASP A 205 0.27 27.05 22.77
CA ASP A 205 0.58 26.69 24.14
C ASP A 205 0.66 25.18 24.42
N ALA A 206 1.66 24.86 25.23
CA ALA A 206 1.85 23.60 25.91
C ALA A 206 0.75 23.33 26.94
N GLN A 207 0.29 22.08 27.01
CA GLN A 207 -0.05 21.44 28.28
C GLN A 207 0.08 19.91 28.18
N ASP A 208 0.87 19.40 29.13
CA ASP A 208 0.99 18.02 29.63
C ASP A 208 1.73 16.93 28.82
N GLY A 209 2.85 16.50 29.41
CA GLY A 209 3.36 15.13 29.29
C GLY A 209 4.72 14.98 28.62
N ALA A 210 5.79 15.53 29.20
CA ALA A 210 7.15 15.12 28.85
C ALA A 210 7.34 13.63 29.21
N LEU A 211 7.21 12.74 28.23
CA LEU A 211 7.74 11.38 28.33
C LEU A 211 9.18 11.43 27.81
N LEU A 212 10.11 11.34 28.76
CA LEU A 212 11.52 11.06 28.52
C LEU A 212 11.59 9.72 27.76
N PHE A 213 12.07 9.76 26.53
CA PHE A 213 12.53 8.57 25.85
C PHE A 213 13.81 8.12 26.56
N GLU A 214 13.74 7.05 27.34
CA GLU A 214 14.94 6.30 27.70
C GLU A 214 15.44 5.64 26.41
N GLU A 215 16.59 6.09 25.90
CA GLU A 215 17.24 5.59 24.68
C GLU A 215 17.81 4.17 24.82
N ASP A 216 17.58 3.49 25.93
CA ASP A 216 18.27 2.25 26.31
C ASP A 216 17.36 1.01 26.23
N GLU A 217 16.84 0.66 25.05
CA GLU A 217 16.50 -0.77 24.74
C GLU A 217 16.22 -1.08 23.26
N ILE A 218 16.82 -0.34 22.32
CA ILE A 218 16.88 -0.79 20.91
C ILE A 218 18.31 -1.19 20.58
N ASP A 219 18.84 -2.16 21.32
CA ASP A 219 20.00 -2.87 20.82
C ASP A 219 20.11 -4.30 21.33
N LEU A 220 20.35 -5.22 20.37
CA LEU A 220 20.96 -6.56 20.45
C LEU A 220 20.59 -7.46 19.25
N LYS A 221 19.77 -6.99 18.29
CA LYS A 221 19.63 -7.68 16.98
C LYS A 221 19.81 -6.79 15.73
N ALA A 222 19.90 -5.46 15.90
CA ALA A 222 19.98 -4.53 14.77
C ALA A 222 21.41 -4.24 14.27
N GLN A 223 22.45 -4.77 14.94
CA GLN A 223 23.84 -4.44 14.65
C GLN A 223 24.49 -5.20 13.48
N ASN A 224 23.78 -6.07 12.74
CA ASN A 224 24.43 -6.84 11.67
C ASN A 224 23.79 -6.80 10.27
N LEU A 225 22.77 -5.96 10.03
CA LEU A 225 22.14 -5.87 8.69
C LEU A 225 22.60 -4.64 7.89
N SER A 226 23.81 -4.16 8.18
CA SER A 226 24.47 -3.14 7.34
C SER A 226 25.28 -3.83 6.24
N ASN A 227 24.59 -4.30 5.20
CA ASN A 227 24.94 -4.11 3.77
C ASN A 227 24.26 -5.08 2.81
N ASP A 228 23.48 -6.06 3.27
CA ASP A 228 23.01 -7.10 2.35
C ASP A 228 21.52 -6.99 2.04
N TRP A 229 21.20 -6.13 1.08
CA TRP A 229 19.87 -6.07 0.47
C TRP A 229 19.57 -7.33 -0.35
N ASP A 230 20.61 -8.06 -0.76
CA ASP A 230 20.46 -9.37 -1.42
C ASP A 230 19.95 -10.41 -0.39
N GLU A 231 20.32 -10.32 0.89
CA GLU A 231 19.76 -11.17 1.96
C GLU A 231 18.28 -10.88 2.22
N LEU A 232 17.83 -9.62 2.16
CA LEU A 232 16.40 -9.28 2.31
C LEU A 232 15.55 -9.79 1.12
N GLU A 233 16.11 -9.82 -0.09
CA GLU A 233 15.48 -10.45 -1.27
C GLU A 233 15.43 -11.97 -1.10
N GLU A 234 16.51 -12.62 -0.64
CA GLU A 234 16.51 -14.06 -0.34
C GLU A 234 15.51 -14.41 0.77
N VAL A 235 15.42 -13.61 1.83
CA VAL A 235 14.44 -13.80 2.91
C VAL A 235 13.02 -13.64 2.37
N TYR A 236 12.73 -12.56 1.65
CA TYR A 236 11.40 -12.34 1.07
C TYR A 236 11.01 -13.45 0.09
N GLU A 237 11.91 -13.85 -0.81
CA GLU A 237 11.67 -14.96 -1.74
C GLU A 237 11.54 -16.31 -1.03
N SER A 238 12.25 -16.53 0.09
CA SER A 238 12.15 -17.77 0.86
C SER A 238 10.83 -17.87 1.63
N GLU A 239 10.30 -16.75 2.12
CA GLU A 239 9.02 -16.71 2.82
C GLU A 239 7.80 -16.73 1.88
N HIS A 240 7.99 -16.36 0.61
CA HIS A 240 6.92 -16.27 -0.40
C HIS A 240 7.06 -17.28 -1.56
N LYS A 241 7.98 -18.26 -1.44
CA LYS A 241 7.97 -19.49 -2.26
C LYS A 241 7.16 -20.56 -1.53
N GLU A 242 6.10 -21.05 -2.19
CA GLU A 242 4.97 -21.86 -1.67
C GLU A 242 3.83 -20.97 -1.13
N VAL A 243 2.64 -20.91 -1.75
CA VAL A 243 1.80 -21.96 -2.36
C VAL A 243 1.30 -21.56 -3.75
#